data_AF-T0Z6M4-F1
#
_entry.id   AF-T0Z6M4-F1
#
_cell.length_a   1.000
_cell.length_b   1.000
_cell.length_c   1.000
_cell.angle_alpha   90.00
_cell.angle_beta   90.00
_cell.angle_gamma   90.00
#
_symmetry.space_group_name_H-M   'P 1'
#
loop_
_entity.id
_entity.type
_entity.pdbx_description
1 polymer ?
#
loop_
_entity_poly.entity_id
_entity_poly.type
_entity_poly.pdbx_seq_one_letter_code
_entity_poly.pdbx_strand_id
1 'polypeptide(L)'
;LAGMVLGVYALGGILNGLVGVSIFGLQDGLLLFADFSVVLLLFSAGLGGGVASLRRAGLPAVGAAIAGDLLAFGLTFLVFSRFYSTESALFLGVAAAATSAAVAVSLLRSERLGGTPGVQFFVNASALDDVVALVLLSIVTAVLAGGSRPLELTGTIVTSVVGWIVLVVASVVIIPRLLRLRILRRVETLPFTILFVLIALVLALGFSPIIGAYIAGLAIAESVAAPRTRLLTEVLVGIFGPLFFIVVGAQFQIGLLRDPALLLSA
;
A
#
# COMPACT_ATOMS: atom_id res chain seq x y z
N LEU A 1 -2.19 -18.02 -4.97
CA LEU A 1 -1.96 -19.49 -5.02
C LEU A 1 -0.83 -19.85 -5.98
N ALA A 2 -0.91 -19.48 -7.26
CA ALA A 2 0.16 -19.79 -8.24
C ALA A 2 1.56 -19.37 -7.76
N GLY A 3 1.71 -18.16 -7.21
CA GLY A 3 2.99 -17.70 -6.62
C GLY A 3 3.52 -18.59 -5.50
N MET A 4 2.67 -19.02 -4.56
CA MET A 4 3.09 -19.90 -3.45
C MET A 4 3.50 -21.29 -3.95
N VAL A 5 2.80 -21.82 -4.96
CA VAL A 5 3.07 -23.15 -5.52
C VAL A 5 4.32 -23.15 -6.40
N LEU A 6 4.46 -22.16 -7.27
CA LEU A 6 5.57 -22.03 -8.23
C LEU A 6 6.78 -21.28 -7.66
N GLY A 7 6.68 -20.74 -6.44
CA GLY A 7 7.75 -20.00 -5.79
C GLY A 7 8.98 -20.86 -5.48
N VAL A 8 10.11 -20.18 -5.21
CA VAL A 8 11.40 -20.81 -4.87
C VAL A 8 11.26 -21.76 -3.67
N TYR A 9 10.38 -21.45 -2.73
CA TYR A 9 10.18 -22.23 -1.51
C TYR A 9 9.22 -23.43 -1.67
N ALA A 10 8.77 -23.72 -2.89
CA ALA A 10 7.86 -24.82 -3.22
C ALA A 10 8.31 -25.57 -4.49
N LEU A 11 7.43 -25.76 -5.49
CA LEU A 11 7.77 -26.49 -6.72
C LEU A 11 8.85 -25.77 -7.53
N GLY A 12 8.89 -24.43 -7.48
CA GLY A 12 9.87 -23.65 -8.22
C GLY A 12 11.31 -23.96 -7.79
N GLY A 13 11.56 -24.17 -6.50
CA GLY A 13 12.87 -24.58 -6.00
C GLY A 13 13.28 -25.97 -6.48
N ILE A 14 12.34 -26.93 -6.49
CA ILE A 14 12.57 -28.29 -7.00
C ILE A 14 12.90 -28.25 -8.50
N LEU A 15 12.13 -27.49 -9.28
CA LEU A 15 12.36 -27.33 -10.71
C LEU A 15 13.70 -26.63 -11.01
N ASN A 16 14.06 -25.60 -10.24
CA ASN A 16 15.37 -24.95 -10.36
C ASN A 16 16.51 -25.93 -10.11
N GLY A 17 16.37 -26.83 -9.11
CA GLY A 17 17.34 -27.87 -8.82
C GLY A 17 17.45 -28.93 -9.91
N LEU A 18 16.34 -29.30 -10.56
CA LEU A 18 16.33 -30.27 -11.67
C LEU A 18 16.93 -29.72 -12.95
N VAL A 19 16.70 -28.44 -13.26
CA VAL A 19 17.19 -27.78 -14.47
C VAL A 19 18.60 -27.20 -14.29
N GLY A 20 19.05 -27.01 -13.04
CA GLY A 20 20.32 -26.39 -12.72
C GLY A 20 20.37 -24.88 -12.98
N VAL A 21 19.21 -24.24 -13.21
CA VAL A 21 19.06 -22.81 -13.48
C VAL A 21 17.98 -22.24 -12.57
N SER A 22 18.21 -21.07 -11.97
CA SER A 22 17.27 -20.39 -11.09
C SER A 22 16.18 -19.64 -11.85
N ILE A 23 15.30 -20.37 -12.55
CA ILE A 23 14.20 -19.83 -13.35
C ILE A 23 13.17 -19.13 -12.46
N PHE A 24 12.82 -19.74 -11.32
CA PHE A 24 11.77 -19.23 -10.42
C PHE A 24 12.29 -18.30 -9.32
N GLY A 25 13.48 -17.71 -9.50
CA GLY A 25 14.12 -16.87 -8.48
C GLY A 25 13.40 -15.54 -8.22
N LEU A 26 13.38 -15.11 -6.96
CA LEU A 26 12.98 -13.75 -6.57
C LEU A 26 14.15 -12.78 -6.83
N GLN A 27 14.36 -12.46 -8.09
CA GLN A 27 15.40 -11.51 -8.51
C GLN A 27 14.94 -10.07 -8.30
N ASP A 28 15.86 -9.15 -8.10
CA ASP A 28 15.58 -7.72 -7.83
C ASP A 28 14.66 -7.10 -8.89
N GLY A 29 14.84 -7.47 -10.17
CA GLY A 29 13.97 -7.01 -11.26
C GLY A 29 12.51 -7.44 -11.10
N LEU A 30 12.27 -8.67 -10.64
CA LEU A 30 10.92 -9.19 -10.42
C LEU A 30 10.25 -8.51 -9.22
N LEU A 31 11.01 -8.22 -8.15
CA LEU A 31 10.55 -7.46 -7.00
C LEU A 31 10.16 -6.03 -7.41
N LEU A 32 11.01 -5.36 -8.20
CA LEU A 32 10.72 -4.03 -8.73
C LEU A 32 9.42 -4.00 -9.56
N PHE A 33 9.18 -5.02 -10.39
CA PHE A 33 7.93 -5.12 -11.15
C PHE A 33 6.71 -5.40 -10.26
N ALA A 34 6.87 -6.12 -9.15
CA ALA A 34 5.81 -6.30 -8.17
C ALA A 34 5.47 -4.98 -7.45
N ASP A 35 6.48 -4.21 -7.04
CA ASP A 35 6.27 -2.89 -6.43
C ASP A 35 5.58 -1.93 -7.42
N PHE A 36 6.05 -1.93 -8.67
CA PHE A 36 5.43 -1.16 -9.74
C PHE A 36 3.97 -1.58 -10.00
N SER A 37 3.67 -2.87 -9.94
CA SER A 37 2.30 -3.38 -10.04
C SER A 37 1.40 -2.82 -8.93
N VAL A 38 1.88 -2.79 -7.69
CA VAL A 38 1.12 -2.21 -6.56
C VAL A 38 0.84 -0.73 -6.80
N VAL A 39 1.86 0.01 -7.19
CA VAL A 39 1.74 1.43 -7.56
C VAL A 39 0.64 1.62 -8.63
N LEU A 40 0.65 0.82 -9.70
CA LEU A 40 -0.35 0.90 -10.76
C LEU A 40 -1.77 0.56 -10.28
N LEU A 41 -1.92 -0.43 -9.41
CA LEU A 41 -3.21 -0.83 -8.85
C LEU A 41 -3.86 0.30 -8.05
N LEU A 42 -3.09 0.94 -7.16
CA LEU A 42 -3.61 2.04 -6.34
C LEU A 42 -3.75 3.34 -7.12
N PHE A 43 -2.86 3.60 -8.06
CA PHE A 43 -3.05 4.69 -9.02
C PHE A 43 -4.36 4.52 -9.80
N SER A 44 -4.63 3.32 -10.29
CA SER A 44 -5.90 3.00 -10.96
C SER A 44 -7.11 3.17 -10.05
N ALA A 45 -6.99 2.83 -8.77
CA ALA A 45 -8.06 3.00 -7.79
C ALA A 45 -8.36 4.49 -7.53
N GLY A 46 -7.32 5.31 -7.38
CA GLY A 46 -7.44 6.77 -7.24
C GLY A 46 -8.08 7.42 -8.47
N LEU A 47 -7.64 7.05 -9.68
CA LEU A 47 -8.26 7.46 -10.95
C LEU A 47 -9.73 7.02 -11.05
N GLY A 48 -10.03 5.89 -10.40
CA GLY A 48 -11.34 5.26 -10.33
C GLY A 48 -12.41 6.15 -9.70
N GLY A 49 -12.16 6.57 -8.46
CA GLY A 49 -13.12 7.27 -7.62
C GLY A 49 -13.08 8.80 -7.74
N GLY A 50 -11.91 9.38 -8.01
CA GLY A 50 -11.70 10.83 -7.97
C GLY A 50 -12.01 11.45 -6.62
N VAL A 51 -11.98 12.78 -6.52
CA VAL A 51 -12.12 13.51 -5.25
C VAL A 51 -13.52 13.32 -4.63
N ALA A 52 -14.51 13.06 -5.48
CA ALA A 52 -15.88 12.78 -5.05
C ALA A 52 -15.95 11.54 -4.14
N SER A 53 -15.17 10.49 -4.42
CA SER A 53 -15.17 9.29 -3.57
C SER A 53 -14.60 9.61 -2.19
N LEU A 54 -13.48 10.34 -2.12
CA LEU A 54 -12.83 10.71 -0.86
C LEU A 54 -13.75 11.56 0.01
N ARG A 55 -14.47 12.52 -0.60
CA ARG A 55 -15.46 13.36 0.09
C ARG A 55 -16.65 12.55 0.61
N ARG A 56 -17.15 11.58 -0.16
CA ARG A 56 -18.25 10.70 0.28
C ARG A 56 -17.84 9.78 1.42
N ALA A 57 -16.62 9.26 1.37
CA ALA A 57 -16.07 8.41 2.43
C ALA A 57 -15.87 9.20 3.73
N GLY A 58 -15.39 10.44 3.62
CA GLY A 58 -15.44 11.44 4.68
C GLY A 58 -14.81 11.01 6.00
N LEU A 59 -15.33 11.58 7.10
CA LEU A 59 -14.92 11.23 8.47
C LEU A 59 -15.13 9.74 8.83
N PRO A 60 -16.18 9.05 8.36
CA PRO A 60 -16.32 7.62 8.62
C PRO A 60 -15.14 6.76 8.15
N ALA A 61 -14.47 7.12 7.04
CA ALA A 61 -13.28 6.40 6.59
C ALA A 61 -12.07 6.61 7.50
N VAL A 62 -11.92 7.82 8.07
CA VAL A 62 -10.89 8.11 9.09
C VAL A 62 -11.16 7.29 10.35
N GLY A 63 -12.42 7.26 10.80
CA GLY A 63 -12.82 6.45 11.95
C GLY A 63 -12.58 4.96 11.71
N ALA A 64 -12.87 4.46 10.51
CA ALA A 64 -12.65 3.07 10.13
C ALA A 64 -11.15 2.70 10.13
N ALA A 65 -10.28 3.54 9.56
CA ALA A 65 -8.84 3.32 9.56
C ALA A 65 -8.28 3.29 11.00
N ILE A 66 -8.57 4.33 11.80
CA ILE A 66 -8.09 4.41 13.18
C ILE A 66 -8.63 3.25 14.03
N ALA A 67 -9.92 2.98 13.98
CA ALA A 67 -10.51 1.91 14.79
C ALA A 67 -10.04 0.53 14.34
N GLY A 68 -9.93 0.30 13.03
CA GLY A 68 -9.43 -0.95 12.47
C GLY A 68 -8.01 -1.26 12.95
N ASP A 69 -7.10 -0.30 12.78
CA ASP A 69 -5.70 -0.42 13.17
C ASP A 69 -5.53 -0.60 14.68
N LEU A 70 -6.21 0.22 15.50
CA LEU A 70 -6.11 0.12 16.95
C LEU A 70 -6.70 -1.18 17.49
N LEU A 71 -7.79 -1.68 16.89
CA LEU A 71 -8.38 -2.97 17.27
C LEU A 71 -7.46 -4.12 16.88
N ALA A 72 -6.94 -4.14 15.64
CA ALA A 72 -6.02 -5.17 15.18
C ALA A 72 -4.73 -5.19 16.02
N PHE A 73 -4.15 -4.01 16.26
CA PHE A 73 -3.00 -3.83 17.14
C PHE A 73 -3.28 -4.34 18.55
N GLY A 74 -4.36 -3.86 19.17
CA GLY A 74 -4.69 -4.16 20.56
C GLY A 74 -5.01 -5.63 20.81
N LEU A 75 -5.77 -6.26 19.90
CA LEU A 75 -6.08 -7.68 19.98
C LEU A 75 -4.82 -8.54 19.81
N THR A 76 -3.98 -8.18 18.84
CA THR A 76 -2.72 -8.89 18.60
C THR A 76 -1.79 -8.75 19.80
N PHE A 77 -1.60 -7.53 20.29
CA PHE A 77 -0.79 -7.30 21.49
C PHE A 77 -1.32 -8.08 22.69
N LEU A 78 -2.63 -8.05 22.97
CA LEU A 78 -3.24 -8.75 24.09
C LEU A 78 -3.03 -10.27 24.05
N VAL A 79 -3.09 -10.86 22.86
CA VAL A 79 -2.86 -12.30 22.68
C VAL A 79 -1.36 -12.61 22.82
N PHE A 80 -0.51 -11.93 22.06
CA PHE A 80 0.90 -12.28 21.94
C PHE A 80 1.75 -11.82 23.13
N SER A 81 1.33 -10.82 23.92
CA SER A 81 2.03 -10.40 25.13
C SER A 81 2.05 -11.47 26.24
N ARG A 82 1.22 -12.52 26.12
CA ARG A 82 1.20 -13.67 27.05
C ARG A 82 2.29 -14.69 26.75
N PHE A 83 2.78 -14.72 25.51
CA PHE A 83 3.67 -15.75 24.99
C PHE A 83 5.04 -15.19 24.60
N TYR A 84 5.11 -13.91 24.24
CA TYR A 84 6.32 -13.25 23.77
C TYR A 84 6.68 -12.03 24.63
N SER A 85 7.90 -11.53 24.46
CA SER A 85 8.32 -10.28 25.10
C SER A 85 7.41 -9.13 24.68
N THR A 86 7.28 -8.12 25.55
CA THR A 86 6.50 -6.92 25.25
C THR A 86 6.95 -6.27 23.94
N GLU A 87 8.25 -6.28 23.66
CA GLU A 87 8.81 -5.71 22.42
C GLU A 87 8.33 -6.47 21.18
N SER A 88 8.42 -7.80 21.19
CA SER A 88 7.93 -8.63 20.08
C SER A 88 6.42 -8.51 19.92
N ALA A 89 5.65 -8.49 21.01
CA ALA A 89 4.20 -8.34 20.96
C ALA A 89 3.78 -6.97 20.40
N LEU A 90 4.50 -5.89 20.72
CA LEU A 90 4.26 -4.57 20.15
C LEU A 90 4.54 -4.54 18.65
N PHE A 91 5.65 -5.11 18.19
CA PHE A 91 5.97 -5.20 16.76
C PHE A 91 4.96 -6.06 15.99
N LEU A 92 4.54 -7.19 16.56
CA LEU A 92 3.48 -8.02 15.98
C LEU A 92 2.16 -7.24 15.90
N GLY A 93 1.83 -6.45 16.92
CA GLY A 93 0.68 -5.55 16.91
C GLY A 93 0.72 -4.56 15.74
N VAL A 94 1.87 -3.89 15.52
CA VAL A 94 2.03 -2.96 14.39
C VAL A 94 1.92 -3.68 13.05
N ALA A 95 2.55 -4.85 12.94
CA ALA A 95 2.49 -5.67 11.72
C ALA A 95 1.06 -6.13 11.40
N ALA A 96 0.27 -6.45 12.43
CA ALA A 96 -1.14 -6.85 12.27
C ALA A 96 -2.08 -5.68 11.98
N ALA A 97 -1.75 -4.47 12.40
CA ALA A 97 -2.50 -3.27 12.07
C ALA A 97 -2.35 -2.89 10.58
N ALA A 98 -1.14 -2.98 10.02
CA ALA A 98 -0.87 -2.56 8.65
C ALA A 98 -1.76 -3.30 7.62
N THR A 99 -2.67 -2.58 6.94
CA THR A 99 -3.58 -3.16 5.95
C THR A 99 -3.03 -3.08 4.52
N SER A 100 -3.04 -4.20 3.78
CA SER A 100 -2.65 -4.21 2.36
C SER A 100 -3.81 -3.87 1.41
N ALA A 101 -3.98 -2.58 1.10
CA ALA A 101 -4.99 -2.06 0.16
C ALA A 101 -4.95 -2.73 -1.23
N ALA A 102 -3.74 -3.01 -1.74
CA ALA A 102 -3.51 -3.53 -3.09
C ALA A 102 -4.16 -4.89 -3.34
N VAL A 103 -4.05 -5.78 -2.34
CA VAL A 103 -4.62 -7.14 -2.37
C VAL A 103 -6.13 -7.07 -2.47
N ALA A 104 -6.77 -6.34 -1.54
CA ALA A 104 -8.21 -6.21 -1.49
C ALA A 104 -8.78 -5.54 -2.74
N VAL A 105 -8.16 -4.44 -3.22
CA VAL A 105 -8.57 -3.76 -4.45
C VAL A 105 -8.54 -4.68 -5.66
N SER A 106 -7.48 -5.48 -5.80
CA SER A 106 -7.34 -6.39 -6.93
C SER A 106 -8.38 -7.50 -6.89
N LEU A 107 -8.64 -8.07 -5.71
CA LEU A 107 -9.66 -9.10 -5.52
C LEU A 107 -11.07 -8.56 -5.82
N LEU A 108 -11.38 -7.38 -5.31
CA LEU A 108 -12.68 -6.75 -5.57
C LEU A 108 -12.85 -6.36 -7.04
N ARG A 109 -11.75 -6.06 -7.74
CA ARG A 109 -11.75 -5.85 -9.20
C ARG A 109 -11.96 -7.14 -9.97
N SER A 110 -11.34 -8.26 -9.58
CA SER A 110 -11.54 -9.55 -10.26
C SER A 110 -13.01 -9.99 -10.20
N GLU A 111 -13.69 -9.67 -9.10
CA GLU A 111 -15.13 -9.92 -8.91
C GLU A 111 -16.04 -8.86 -9.55
N ARG A 112 -15.51 -7.92 -10.34
CA ARG A 112 -16.25 -6.81 -10.97
C ARG A 112 -16.94 -5.85 -9.98
N LEU A 113 -16.53 -5.84 -8.71
CA LEU A 113 -17.08 -4.99 -7.65
C LEU A 113 -16.31 -3.67 -7.47
N GLY A 114 -15.20 -3.47 -8.20
CA GLY A 114 -14.26 -2.36 -8.02
C GLY A 114 -14.85 -0.94 -8.08
N GLY A 115 -16.02 -0.77 -8.69
CA GLY A 115 -16.72 0.52 -8.81
C GLY A 115 -17.78 0.78 -7.75
N THR A 116 -18.07 -0.18 -6.87
CA THR A 116 -19.15 -0.04 -5.88
C THR A 116 -18.78 0.96 -4.78
N PRO A 117 -19.77 1.64 -4.16
CA PRO A 117 -19.50 2.60 -3.09
C PRO A 117 -18.74 1.99 -1.90
N GLY A 118 -19.00 0.73 -1.56
CA GLY A 118 -18.31 0.02 -0.48
C GLY A 118 -16.82 -0.21 -0.78
N VAL A 119 -16.48 -0.57 -2.01
CA VAL A 119 -15.08 -0.74 -2.42
C VAL A 119 -14.34 0.59 -2.44
N GLN A 120 -14.98 1.65 -2.94
CA GLN A 120 -14.39 2.99 -2.88
C GLN A 120 -14.19 3.47 -1.44
N PHE A 121 -15.16 3.22 -0.55
CA PHE A 121 -15.01 3.51 0.86
C PHE A 121 -13.81 2.78 1.46
N PHE A 122 -13.68 1.48 1.18
CA PHE A 122 -12.53 0.68 1.63
C PHE A 122 -11.21 1.24 1.11
N VAL A 123 -11.08 1.53 -0.18
CA VAL A 123 -9.83 2.11 -0.76
C VAL A 123 -9.47 3.42 -0.07
N ASN A 124 -10.47 4.27 0.18
CA ASN A 124 -10.25 5.57 0.82
C ASN A 124 -9.85 5.42 2.30
N ALA A 125 -10.45 4.46 3.01
CA ALA A 125 -10.06 4.12 4.38
C ALA A 125 -8.63 3.54 4.41
N SER A 126 -8.30 2.61 3.50
CA SER A 126 -6.95 2.04 3.39
C SER A 126 -5.88 3.05 2.99
N ALA A 127 -6.24 4.13 2.27
CA ALA A 127 -5.30 5.22 2.02
C ALA A 127 -5.03 6.04 3.29
N LEU A 128 -6.01 6.21 4.18
CA LEU A 128 -5.83 6.88 5.47
C LEU A 128 -5.04 6.01 6.46
N ASP A 129 -5.22 4.69 6.37
CA ASP A 129 -4.54 3.64 7.14
C ASP A 129 -3.01 3.77 7.13
N ASP A 130 -2.40 3.99 5.96
CA ASP A 130 -0.94 4.14 5.82
C ASP A 130 -0.35 5.25 6.74
N VAL A 131 -1.11 6.33 6.98
CA VAL A 131 -0.69 7.40 7.92
C VAL A 131 -0.81 6.94 9.37
N VAL A 132 -1.87 6.21 9.69
CA VAL A 132 -2.11 5.65 11.03
C VAL A 132 -1.06 4.59 11.36
N ALA A 133 -0.76 3.69 10.43
CA ALA A 133 0.29 2.68 10.55
C ALA A 133 1.68 3.31 10.79
N LEU A 134 2.02 4.38 10.07
CA LEU A 134 3.28 5.11 10.29
C LEU A 134 3.34 5.74 11.68
N VAL A 135 2.23 6.31 12.15
CA VAL A 135 2.11 6.86 13.50
C VAL A 135 2.27 5.77 14.55
N LEU A 136 1.59 4.64 14.39
CA LEU A 136 1.67 3.49 15.30
C LEU A 136 3.10 2.93 15.37
N LEU A 137 3.75 2.74 14.22
CA LEU A 137 5.13 2.27 14.15
C LEU A 137 6.09 3.25 14.84
N SER A 138 5.89 4.55 14.64
CA SER A 138 6.68 5.60 15.28
C SER A 138 6.54 5.57 16.80
N ILE A 139 5.31 5.42 17.31
CA ILE A 139 5.02 5.31 18.74
C ILE A 139 5.71 4.08 19.33
N VAL A 140 5.54 2.91 18.71
CA VAL A 140 6.13 1.66 19.22
C VAL A 140 7.66 1.75 19.23
N THR A 141 8.27 2.21 18.15
CA THR A 141 9.72 2.35 18.05
C THR A 141 10.27 3.29 19.13
N ALA A 142 9.57 4.39 19.38
CA ALA A 142 9.93 5.39 20.38
C ALA A 142 9.77 4.91 21.83
N VAL A 143 8.75 4.09 22.11
CA VAL A 143 8.56 3.43 23.41
C VAL A 143 9.71 2.45 23.67
N LEU A 144 10.08 1.66 22.66
CA LEU A 144 11.15 0.65 22.76
C LEU A 144 12.55 1.26 22.89
N ALA A 145 12.76 2.46 22.33
CA ALA A 145 14.02 3.19 22.46
C ALA A 145 14.30 3.77 23.86
N GLY A 146 13.48 3.46 24.88
CA GLY A 146 13.70 3.89 26.26
C GLY A 146 13.05 5.24 26.62
N GLY A 147 12.07 5.68 25.83
CA GLY A 147 11.25 6.85 26.11
C GLY A 147 11.64 8.06 25.29
N SER A 148 11.01 8.22 24.13
CA SER A 148 10.93 9.52 23.45
C SER A 148 10.32 10.59 24.35
N ARG A 149 10.79 11.83 24.20
CA ARG A 149 10.11 12.97 24.83
C ARG A 149 8.70 13.05 24.24
N PRO A 150 7.62 13.20 25.04
CA PRO A 150 6.25 13.32 24.54
C PRO A 150 6.07 14.37 23.43
N LEU A 151 6.91 15.41 23.44
CA LEU A 151 6.96 16.47 22.44
C LEU A 151 7.45 15.98 21.05
N GLU A 152 8.40 15.05 21.00
CA GLU A 152 8.93 14.49 19.74
C GLU A 152 7.88 13.60 19.07
N LEU A 153 7.22 12.73 19.85
CA LEU A 153 6.09 11.93 19.37
C LEU A 153 4.95 12.77 18.82
N THR A 154 4.56 13.81 19.58
CA THR A 154 3.50 14.73 19.16
C THR A 154 3.91 15.46 17.87
N GLY A 155 5.18 15.86 17.77
CA GLY A 155 5.75 16.45 16.57
C GLY A 155 5.67 15.52 15.35
N THR A 156 6.07 14.26 15.49
CA THR A 156 5.98 13.26 14.40
C THR A 156 4.53 13.03 13.97
N ILE A 157 3.60 12.87 14.91
CA ILE A 157 2.18 12.68 14.59
C ILE A 157 1.62 13.87 13.82
N VAL A 158 1.85 15.09 14.35
CA VAL A 158 1.34 16.32 13.73
C VAL A 158 1.95 16.52 12.36
N THR A 159 3.26 16.33 12.20
CA THR A 159 3.94 16.50 10.91
C THR A 159 3.49 15.48 9.88
N SER A 160 3.30 14.21 10.24
CA SER A 160 2.77 13.18 9.35
C SER A 160 1.34 13.49 8.92
N VAL A 161 0.44 13.80 9.86
CA VAL A 161 -0.97 14.10 9.54
C VAL A 161 -1.08 15.37 8.70
N VAL A 162 -0.42 16.46 9.10
CA VAL A 162 -0.45 17.74 8.36
C VAL A 162 0.21 17.60 7.00
N GLY A 163 1.38 16.94 6.94
CA GLY A 163 2.10 16.67 5.69
C GLY A 163 1.24 15.90 4.70
N TRP A 164 0.54 14.88 5.17
CA TRP A 164 -0.40 14.11 4.35
C TRP A 164 -1.55 14.99 3.82
N ILE A 165 -2.24 15.73 4.70
CA ILE A 165 -3.35 16.61 4.31
C ILE A 165 -2.89 17.64 3.26
N VAL A 166 -1.77 18.31 3.52
CA VAL A 166 -1.20 19.30 2.62
C VAL A 166 -0.88 18.68 1.26
N LEU A 167 -0.28 17.49 1.24
CA LEU A 167 0.10 16.82 0.00
C LEU A 167 -1.14 16.42 -0.83
N VAL A 168 -2.17 15.85 -0.20
CA VAL A 168 -3.43 15.52 -0.87
C VAL A 168 -4.09 16.77 -1.45
N VAL A 169 -4.26 17.82 -0.63
CA VAL A 169 -4.94 19.06 -1.03
C VAL A 169 -4.16 19.76 -2.13
N ALA A 170 -2.84 19.93 -1.97
CA ALA A 170 -1.99 20.55 -2.98
C ALA A 170 -2.04 19.78 -4.30
N SER A 171 -1.95 18.45 -4.26
CA SER A 171 -2.02 17.60 -5.45
C SER A 171 -3.34 17.79 -6.20
N VAL A 172 -4.46 17.66 -5.50
CA VAL A 172 -5.81 17.80 -6.07
C VAL A 172 -6.06 19.21 -6.63
N VAL A 173 -5.45 20.24 -6.05
CA VAL A 173 -5.65 21.64 -6.47
C VAL A 173 -4.73 22.05 -7.62
N ILE A 174 -3.47 21.61 -7.60
CA ILE A 174 -2.42 22.04 -8.53
C ILE A 174 -2.42 21.19 -9.80
N ILE A 175 -2.47 19.86 -9.68
CA ILE A 175 -2.28 18.93 -10.82
C ILE A 175 -3.34 19.11 -11.91
N PRO A 176 -4.66 19.20 -11.62
CA PRO A 176 -5.66 19.42 -12.67
C PRO A 176 -5.46 20.72 -13.43
N ARG A 177 -4.97 21.77 -12.77
CA ARG A 177 -4.69 23.07 -13.38
C ARG A 177 -3.44 23.00 -14.25
N LEU A 178 -2.40 22.34 -13.77
CA LEU A 178 -1.17 22.09 -14.53
C LEU A 178 -1.48 21.32 -15.83
N LEU A 179 -2.28 20.25 -15.73
CA LEU A 179 -2.69 19.41 -16.87
C LEU A 179 -3.65 20.12 -17.85
N ARG A 180 -4.23 21.26 -17.47
CA ARG A 180 -5.05 22.08 -18.36
C ARG A 180 -4.22 23.00 -19.27
N LEU A 181 -2.95 23.26 -18.93
CA LEU A 181 -2.09 24.14 -19.71
C LEU A 181 -1.88 23.58 -21.12
N ARG A 182 -2.11 24.40 -22.16
CA ARG A 182 -2.07 23.99 -23.57
C ARG A 182 -0.76 23.31 -23.98
N ILE A 183 0.37 23.77 -23.44
CA ILE A 183 1.71 23.24 -23.72
C ILE A 183 1.85 21.81 -23.18
N LEU A 184 1.33 21.58 -21.97
CA LEU A 184 1.45 20.30 -21.26
C LEU A 184 0.40 19.27 -21.72
N ARG A 185 -0.73 19.72 -22.28
CA ARG A 185 -1.80 18.85 -22.78
C ARG A 185 -1.35 17.93 -23.93
N ARG A 186 -0.28 18.27 -24.64
CA ARG A 186 0.30 17.45 -25.73
C ARG A 186 1.27 16.38 -25.22
N VAL A 187 1.69 16.45 -23.96
CA VAL A 187 2.65 15.51 -23.38
C VAL A 187 1.89 14.33 -22.79
N GLU A 188 1.82 13.25 -23.55
CA GLU A 188 1.02 12.07 -23.19
C GLU A 188 1.55 11.32 -21.96
N THR A 189 2.84 11.46 -21.67
CA THR A 189 3.53 10.81 -20.55
C THR A 189 3.40 11.56 -19.23
N LEU A 190 2.91 12.82 -19.26
CA LEU A 190 2.90 13.71 -18.11
C LEU A 190 2.15 13.15 -16.88
N PRO A 191 0.99 12.47 -17.00
CA PRO A 191 0.32 11.86 -15.85
C PRO A 191 1.18 10.82 -15.13
N PHE A 192 1.95 10.01 -15.86
CA PHE A 192 2.87 9.03 -15.28
C PHE A 192 4.12 9.71 -14.70
N THR A 193 4.60 10.81 -15.30
CA THR A 193 5.64 11.63 -14.69
C THR A 193 5.18 12.20 -13.34
N ILE A 194 3.96 12.73 -13.27
CA ILE A 194 3.37 13.25 -12.04
C ILE A 194 3.23 12.14 -10.98
N LEU A 195 2.80 10.94 -11.39
CA LEU A 195 2.75 9.76 -10.53
C LEU A 195 4.10 9.50 -9.84
N PHE A 196 5.19 9.39 -10.61
CA PHE A 196 6.51 9.09 -10.03
C PHE A 196 7.10 10.26 -9.23
N VAL A 197 6.83 11.52 -9.63
CA VAL A 197 7.23 12.69 -8.85
C VAL A 197 6.53 12.71 -7.48
N LEU A 198 5.23 12.40 -7.44
CA LEU A 198 4.50 12.29 -6.18
C LEU A 198 4.99 11.13 -5.32
N ILE A 199 5.30 9.98 -5.92
CA ILE A 199 5.91 8.84 -5.21
C ILE A 199 7.23 9.27 -4.55
N ALA A 200 8.12 9.92 -5.31
CA ALA A 200 9.39 10.41 -4.76
C ALA A 200 9.18 11.40 -3.61
N LEU A 201 8.18 12.29 -3.72
CA LEU A 201 7.85 13.25 -2.68
C LEU A 201 7.32 12.58 -1.40
N VAL A 202 6.39 11.62 -1.51
CA VAL A 202 5.85 10.94 -0.33
C VAL A 202 6.89 10.06 0.36
N LEU A 203 7.79 9.43 -0.41
CA LEU A 203 8.91 8.65 0.14
C LEU A 203 9.86 9.53 0.95
N ALA A 204 10.16 10.75 0.46
CA ALA A 204 10.98 11.71 1.19
C ALA A 204 10.35 12.18 2.52
N LEU A 205 9.02 12.06 2.65
CA LEU A 205 8.27 12.35 3.87
C LEU A 205 8.08 11.11 4.77
N GLY A 206 8.60 9.94 4.35
CA GLY A 206 8.51 8.69 5.10
C GLY A 206 7.24 7.88 4.85
N PHE A 207 6.35 8.31 3.95
CA PHE A 207 5.15 7.55 3.60
C PHE A 207 5.46 6.44 2.60
N SER A 208 4.52 5.49 2.51
CA SER A 208 4.52 4.43 1.50
C SER A 208 4.43 4.98 0.07
N PRO A 209 5.08 4.35 -0.94
CA PRO A 209 4.88 4.71 -2.35
C PRO A 209 3.42 4.50 -2.80
N ILE A 210 2.71 3.60 -2.12
CA ILE A 210 1.31 3.24 -2.39
C ILE A 210 0.39 4.45 -2.25
N ILE A 211 0.57 5.25 -1.20
CA ILE A 211 -0.26 6.43 -0.96
C ILE A 211 0.02 7.54 -1.97
N GLY A 212 1.28 7.71 -2.39
CA GLY A 212 1.65 8.66 -3.45
C GLY A 212 0.97 8.30 -4.78
N ALA A 213 0.92 7.02 -5.09
CA ALA A 213 0.23 6.51 -6.26
C ALA A 213 -1.28 6.78 -6.20
N TYR A 214 -1.92 6.49 -5.07
CA TYR A 214 -3.34 6.79 -4.87
C TYR A 214 -3.64 8.30 -5.02
N ILE A 215 -2.84 9.18 -4.40
CA ILE A 215 -3.03 10.64 -4.47
C ILE A 215 -2.82 11.16 -5.89
N ALA A 216 -1.83 10.66 -6.61
CA ALA A 216 -1.63 10.99 -8.01
C ALA A 216 -2.86 10.63 -8.84
N GLY A 217 -3.43 9.45 -8.61
CA GLY A 217 -4.65 9.00 -9.28
C GLY A 217 -5.84 9.89 -8.97
N LEU A 218 -6.03 10.23 -7.69
CA LEU A 218 -7.08 11.13 -7.22
C LEU A 218 -7.00 12.51 -7.91
N ALA A 219 -5.80 13.07 -7.98
CA ALA A 219 -5.57 14.38 -8.57
C ALA A 219 -5.73 14.36 -10.10
N ILE A 220 -5.24 13.32 -10.77
CA ILE A 220 -5.35 13.20 -12.23
C ILE A 220 -6.80 12.92 -12.65
N ALA A 221 -7.61 12.26 -11.82
CA ALA A 221 -9.03 12.00 -12.07
C ALA A 221 -9.84 13.28 -12.34
N GLU A 222 -9.45 14.41 -11.73
CA GLU A 222 -10.10 15.72 -11.89
C GLU A 222 -9.59 16.52 -13.10
N SER A 223 -8.67 15.93 -13.88
CA SER A 223 -8.02 16.59 -15.02
C SER A 223 -8.61 16.17 -16.37
N VAL A 224 -8.32 16.97 -17.40
CA VAL A 224 -8.68 16.62 -18.79
C VAL A 224 -7.96 15.37 -19.32
N ALA A 225 -6.90 14.92 -18.64
CA ALA A 225 -6.13 13.73 -19.02
C ALA A 225 -6.73 12.42 -18.44
N ALA A 226 -7.73 12.50 -17.56
CA ALA A 226 -8.27 11.36 -16.83
C ALA A 226 -8.73 10.19 -17.72
N PRO A 227 -9.56 10.40 -18.78
CA PRO A 227 -10.09 9.27 -19.56
C PRO A 227 -8.99 8.45 -20.23
N ARG A 228 -7.98 9.13 -20.80
CA ARG A 228 -6.86 8.49 -21.48
C ARG A 228 -5.92 7.81 -20.49
N THR A 229 -5.61 8.47 -19.38
CA THR A 229 -4.74 7.91 -18.34
C THR A 229 -5.35 6.65 -17.74
N ARG A 230 -6.68 6.64 -17.54
CA ARG A 230 -7.42 5.47 -17.07
C ARG A 230 -7.24 4.28 -17.99
N LEU A 231 -7.45 4.45 -19.30
CA LEU A 231 -7.31 3.38 -20.29
C LEU A 231 -5.88 2.81 -20.31
N LEU A 232 -4.86 3.66 -20.33
CA LEU A 232 -3.46 3.21 -20.29
C LEU A 232 -3.14 2.47 -19.00
N THR A 233 -3.62 2.98 -17.86
CA THR A 233 -3.40 2.37 -16.55
C THR A 233 -4.10 1.02 -16.46
N GLU A 234 -5.31 0.87 -17.01
CA GLU A 234 -6.02 -0.41 -17.04
C GLU A 234 -5.27 -1.49 -17.85
N VAL A 235 -4.69 -1.12 -19.00
CA VAL A 235 -3.84 -2.02 -19.77
C VAL A 235 -2.61 -2.44 -18.97
N LEU A 236 -1.93 -1.48 -18.33
CA LEU A 236 -0.76 -1.77 -17.51
C LEU A 236 -1.10 -2.65 -16.31
N VAL A 237 -2.20 -2.38 -15.61
CA VAL A 237 -2.70 -3.21 -14.51
C VAL A 237 -3.05 -4.62 -14.99
N GLY A 238 -3.61 -4.77 -16.20
CA GLY A 238 -3.88 -6.09 -16.78
C GLY A 238 -2.62 -6.92 -17.02
N ILE A 239 -1.49 -6.28 -17.31
CA ILE A 239 -0.20 -6.94 -17.58
C ILE A 239 0.58 -7.17 -16.28
N PHE A 240 0.75 -6.11 -15.47
CA PHE A 240 1.61 -6.13 -14.28
C PHE A 240 0.88 -6.59 -13.02
N GLY A 241 -0.43 -6.35 -12.91
CA GLY A 241 -1.26 -6.72 -11.75
C GLY A 241 -1.03 -8.13 -11.21
N PRO A 242 -0.99 -9.17 -12.07
CA PRO A 242 -0.72 -10.54 -11.63
C PRO A 242 0.66 -10.74 -11.00
N LEU A 243 1.67 -9.96 -11.39
CA LEU A 243 3.04 -10.13 -10.90
C LEU A 243 3.13 -9.86 -9.40
N PHE A 244 2.41 -8.87 -8.88
CA PHE A 244 2.35 -8.63 -7.44
C PHE A 244 1.93 -9.89 -6.66
N PHE A 245 0.85 -10.56 -7.08
CA PHE A 245 0.35 -11.77 -6.42
C PHE A 245 1.26 -12.98 -6.60
N ILE A 246 1.93 -13.07 -7.74
CA ILE A 246 2.92 -14.12 -7.98
C ILE A 246 4.10 -13.92 -7.03
N VAL A 247 4.63 -12.71 -6.91
CA VAL A 247 5.80 -12.39 -6.10
C VAL A 247 5.52 -12.51 -4.61
N VAL A 248 4.44 -11.90 -4.10
CA VAL A 248 4.04 -12.03 -2.70
C VAL A 248 3.80 -13.49 -2.34
N GLY A 249 3.17 -14.26 -3.24
CA GLY A 249 3.03 -15.70 -3.04
C GLY A 249 4.37 -16.43 -3.04
N ALA A 250 5.28 -16.09 -3.95
CA ALA A 250 6.59 -16.75 -4.07
C ALA A 250 7.54 -16.43 -2.91
N GLN A 251 7.32 -15.32 -2.18
CA GLN A 251 8.02 -15.00 -0.94
C GLN A 251 7.56 -15.86 0.26
N PHE A 252 6.40 -16.52 0.15
CA PHE A 252 5.86 -17.32 1.23
C PHE A 252 6.67 -18.61 1.44
N GLN A 253 7.35 -18.70 2.57
CA GLN A 253 8.18 -19.85 2.92
C GLN A 253 7.35 -20.95 3.60
N ILE A 254 6.75 -21.84 2.81
CA ILE A 254 5.91 -22.94 3.31
C ILE A 254 6.65 -23.82 4.34
N GLY A 255 7.98 -23.94 4.22
CA GLY A 255 8.81 -24.69 5.15
C GLY A 255 8.77 -24.17 6.59
N LEU A 256 8.57 -22.87 6.80
CA LEU A 256 8.48 -22.27 8.14
C LEU A 256 7.24 -22.73 8.91
N LEU A 257 6.17 -23.13 8.21
CA LEU A 257 4.97 -23.71 8.84
C LEU A 257 5.22 -25.09 9.44
N ARG A 258 6.36 -25.73 9.16
CA ARG A 258 6.72 -27.02 9.77
C ARG A 258 7.60 -26.88 10.99
N ASP A 259 8.15 -25.68 11.23
CA ASP A 259 9.01 -25.46 12.39
C ASP A 259 8.15 -25.39 13.65
N PRO A 260 8.24 -26.38 14.56
CA PRO A 260 7.50 -26.36 15.81
C PRO A 260 7.90 -25.16 16.66
N ALA A 261 9.11 -24.59 16.51
CA ALA A 261 9.49 -23.38 17.24
C ALA A 261 8.75 -22.13 16.77
N LEU A 262 8.25 -22.09 15.53
CA LEU A 262 7.42 -20.99 15.01
C LEU A 262 5.91 -21.23 15.21
N LEU A 263 5.48 -22.49 15.37
CA LEU A 263 4.09 -22.85 15.67
C LEU A 263 3.81 -23.00 17.18
N LEU A 264 4.81 -23.34 17.97
CA LEU A 264 4.74 -23.71 19.40
C LEU A 264 5.67 -22.88 20.29
N SER A 265 6.19 -21.73 19.85
CA SER A 265 6.51 -20.64 20.78
C SER A 265 5.23 -19.94 21.31
N ALA A 266 4.15 -20.72 21.39
CA ALA A 266 2.83 -20.43 21.94
C ALA A 266 2.69 -21.13 23.30
#